data_AF-A0A1Q3ZZ34-F1
#
_entry.id   AF-A0A1Q3ZZ34-F1
#
_cell.length_a   1.000
_cell.length_b   1.000
_cell.length_c   1.000
_cell.angle_alpha   90.00
_cell.angle_beta   90.00
_cell.angle_gamma   90.00
#
_symmetry.space_group_name_H-M   'P 1'
#
loop_
_entity.id
_entity.type
_entity.pdbx_description
1 polymer ?
#
loop_
_entity_poly.entity_id
_entity_poly.type
_entity_poly.pdbx_seq_one_letter_code
_entity_poly.pdbx_strand_id
1 'polypeptide(L)'
;MIRTVVVALLAGLATGVFGLIIACVACLAIAFATRSEVTLPGMFHAEFVTIDGAPQLGFLPDWGGMAVALAAWTALAGLLGVLAAHRAHERQIRTEEQLGAEE
;
A
#
# COMPACT_ATOMS: atom_id res chain seq x y z
N MET A 1 -4.45 -22.69 3.45
CA MET A 1 -4.75 -21.40 4.11
C MET A 1 -3.49 -20.56 4.38
N ILE A 2 -2.49 -21.06 5.14
CA ILE A 2 -1.29 -20.28 5.53
C ILE A 2 -0.52 -19.69 4.33
N ARG A 3 -0.24 -20.49 3.29
CA ARG A 3 0.50 -20.00 2.10
C ARG A 3 -0.21 -18.84 1.39
N THR A 4 -1.55 -18.87 1.28
CA THR A 4 -2.33 -17.81 0.63
C THR A 4 -2.26 -16.50 1.41
N VAL A 5 -2.35 -16.57 2.74
CA VAL A 5 -2.26 -15.39 3.61
C VAL A 5 -0.85 -14.80 3.57
N VAL A 6 0.19 -15.64 3.63
CA VAL A 6 1.58 -15.18 3.55
C VAL A 6 1.87 -14.50 2.21
N VAL A 7 1.41 -15.07 1.09
CA VAL A 7 1.55 -14.44 -0.23
C VAL A 7 0.80 -13.10 -0.29
N ALA A 8 -0.41 -13.03 0.27
CA ALA A 8 -1.17 -11.79 0.32
C ALA A 8 -0.49 -10.70 1.17
N LEU A 9 0.13 -11.07 2.30
CA LEU A 9 0.88 -10.14 3.14
C LEU A 9 2.14 -9.63 2.43
N LEU A 10 2.90 -10.51 1.79
CA LEU A 10 4.09 -10.11 1.02
C LEU A 10 3.72 -9.22 -0.17
N ALA A 11 2.66 -9.55 -0.89
CA ALA A 11 2.13 -8.73 -1.97
C ALA A 11 1.63 -7.37 -1.45
N GLY A 12 0.95 -7.37 -0.31
CA GLY A 12 0.51 -6.15 0.40
C GLY A 12 1.70 -5.25 0.75
N LEU A 13 2.72 -5.82 1.39
CA LEU A 13 3.93 -5.08 1.74
C LEU A 13 4.62 -4.50 0.50
N ALA A 14 4.85 -5.32 -0.53
CA ALA A 14 5.50 -4.87 -1.76
C ALA A 14 4.71 -3.75 -2.45
N THR A 15 3.40 -3.95 -2.65
CA THR A 15 2.53 -2.93 -3.28
C THR A 15 2.42 -1.66 -2.44
N GLY A 16 2.41 -1.78 -1.10
CA GLY A 16 2.41 -0.64 -0.20
C GLY A 16 3.70 0.19 -0.29
N VAL A 17 4.86 -0.47 -0.33
CA VAL A 17 6.16 0.21 -0.52
C VAL A 17 6.20 0.93 -1.86
N PHE A 18 5.81 0.27 -2.95
CA PHE A 18 5.75 0.92 -4.27
C PHE A 18 4.77 2.10 -4.29
N GLY A 19 3.60 1.95 -3.64
CA GLY A 19 2.63 3.04 -3.51
C GLY A 19 3.20 4.25 -2.78
N LEU A 20 3.92 4.04 -1.67
CA LEU A 20 4.60 5.11 -0.94
C LEU A 20 5.66 5.82 -1.80
N ILE A 21 6.47 5.08 -2.54
CA ILE A 21 7.49 5.65 -3.43
C ILE A 21 6.81 6.51 -4.50
N ILE A 22 5.76 6.00 -5.16
CA ILE A 22 5.03 6.73 -6.19
C ILE A 22 4.40 8.00 -5.62
N ALA A 23 3.76 7.91 -4.45
CA ALA A 23 3.15 9.07 -3.79
C ALA A 23 4.19 10.16 -3.46
N CYS A 24 5.36 9.74 -2.98
CA CYS A 24 6.48 10.63 -2.68
C CYS A 24 6.97 11.37 -3.93
N VAL A 25 7.26 10.63 -5.00
CA VAL A 25 7.70 11.20 -6.29
C VAL A 25 6.64 12.12 -6.88
N ALA A 26 5.36 11.73 -6.81
CA ALA A 26 4.25 12.55 -7.29
C ALA A 26 4.16 13.88 -6.54
N CYS A 27 4.29 13.88 -5.21
CA CYS A 27 4.24 15.12 -4.43
C CYS A 27 5.44 16.02 -4.68
N LEU A 28 6.64 15.46 -4.83
CA LEU A 28 7.83 16.22 -5.22
C LEU A 28 7.64 16.85 -6.61
N ALA A 29 7.11 16.09 -7.56
CA ALA A 29 6.83 16.59 -8.91
C ALA A 29 5.77 17.71 -8.90
N ILE A 30 4.71 17.57 -8.10
CA ILE A 30 3.69 18.61 -7.94
C ILE A 30 4.30 19.84 -7.30
N ALA A 31 4.98 19.71 -6.15
CA ALA A 31 5.61 20.83 -5.43
C ALA A 31 6.58 21.60 -6.34
N PHE A 32 7.37 20.89 -7.15
CA PHE A 32 8.27 21.48 -8.13
C PHE A 32 7.51 22.22 -9.25
N ALA A 33 6.48 21.59 -9.82
CA ALA A 33 5.72 22.17 -10.93
C ALA A 33 4.88 23.38 -10.51
N THR A 34 4.30 23.35 -9.30
CA THR A 34 3.46 24.43 -8.77
C THR A 34 4.27 25.51 -8.05
N ARG A 35 5.57 25.27 -7.78
CA ARG A 35 6.40 26.10 -6.91
C ARG A 35 5.74 26.39 -5.56
N SER A 36 5.06 25.38 -5.03
CA SER A 36 4.31 25.47 -3.78
C SER A 36 4.73 24.37 -2.81
N GLU A 37 4.17 24.42 -1.62
CA GLU A 37 4.18 23.31 -0.68
C GLU A 37 3.09 22.28 -1.03
N VAL A 38 3.39 21.01 -0.82
CA VAL A 38 2.49 19.88 -0.92
C VAL A 38 2.69 19.01 0.31
N THR A 39 1.64 18.85 1.10
CA THR A 39 1.66 18.03 2.30
C THR A 39 0.75 16.84 2.13
N LEU A 40 1.27 15.65 2.44
CA LEU A 40 0.47 14.46 2.64
C LEU A 40 0.40 14.21 4.16
N PRO A 41 -0.74 14.54 4.81
CA PRO A 41 -0.83 14.59 6.28
C PRO A 41 -0.43 13.26 6.91
N GLY A 42 0.49 13.33 7.88
CA GLY A 42 0.99 12.14 8.57
C GLY A 42 1.75 11.17 7.64
N MET A 43 2.38 11.64 6.57
CA MET A 43 3.29 10.82 5.76
C MET A 43 4.54 11.59 5.34
N PHE A 44 4.40 12.73 4.67
CA PHE A 44 5.55 13.57 4.29
C PHE A 44 5.10 14.96 3.84
N HIS A 45 6.03 15.89 3.89
CA HIS A 45 5.90 17.26 3.40
C HIS A 45 6.95 17.53 2.32
N ALA A 46 6.52 18.09 1.21
CA ALA A 46 7.37 18.49 0.09
C ALA A 46 7.18 19.98 -0.18
N GLU A 47 8.27 20.73 -0.23
CA GLU A 47 8.24 22.17 -0.49
C GLU A 47 9.26 22.56 -1.56
N PHE A 48 8.89 23.53 -2.38
CA PHE A 48 9.80 24.18 -3.30
C PHE A 48 10.46 25.39 -2.61
N VAL A 49 11.77 25.34 -2.46
CA VAL A 49 12.56 26.41 -1.80
C VAL A 49 13.60 26.92 -2.78
N THR A 50 13.90 28.21 -2.72
CA THR A 50 15.02 28.79 -3.48
C THR A 50 16.09 29.24 -2.49
N ILE A 51 17.26 28.61 -2.55
CA ILE A 51 18.41 28.93 -1.69
C ILE A 51 19.53 29.40 -2.61
N ASP A 52 20.05 30.61 -2.36
CA ASP A 52 21.09 31.25 -3.17
C ASP A 52 20.76 31.36 -4.67
N GLY A 53 19.47 31.54 -4.99
CA GLY A 53 18.98 31.65 -6.36
C GLY A 53 18.85 30.31 -7.11
N ALA A 54 19.19 29.19 -6.47
CA ALA A 54 19.02 27.86 -7.03
C ALA A 54 17.73 27.19 -6.54
N PRO A 55 16.93 26.56 -7.43
CA PRO A 55 15.74 25.82 -7.03
C PRO A 55 16.15 24.53 -6.30
N GLN A 56 15.61 24.33 -5.10
CA GLN A 56 15.79 23.15 -4.28
C GLN A 56 14.44 22.57 -3.86
N LEU A 57 14.42 21.25 -3.67
CA LEU A 57 13.26 20.54 -3.14
C LEU A 57 13.54 20.17 -1.68
N GLY A 58 12.76 20.76 -0.78
CA GLY A 58 12.68 20.34 0.61
C GLY A 58 11.80 19.10 0.71
N PHE A 59 12.32 18.03 1.31
CA PHE A 59 11.55 16.82 1.59
C PHE A 59 11.70 16.45 3.05
N LEU A 60 10.60 16.51 3.80
CA LEU A 60 10.53 16.14 5.21
C LEU A 60 9.65 14.89 5.35
N PRO A 61 10.25 13.68 5.45
CA PRO A 61 9.51 12.46 5.68
C PRO A 61 9.05 12.33 7.13
N ASP A 62 7.78 11.95 7.32
CA ASP A 62 7.27 11.44 8.59
C ASP A 62 7.36 9.91 8.59
N TRP A 63 8.48 9.40 9.08
CA TRP A 63 8.76 7.96 9.14
C TRP A 63 7.69 7.18 9.91
N GLY A 64 7.13 7.76 10.98
CA GLY A 64 6.10 7.12 11.79
C GLY A 64 4.81 7.00 11.00
N GLY A 65 4.41 8.09 10.37
CA GLY A 65 3.27 8.16 9.47
C GLY A 65 3.35 7.19 8.29
N MET A 66 4.50 7.15 7.61
CA MET A 66 4.76 6.21 6.51
C MET A 66 4.70 4.75 6.97
N ALA A 67 5.25 4.43 8.14
CA ALA A 67 5.20 3.08 8.70
C ALA A 67 3.76 2.65 9.03
N VAL A 68 2.95 3.55 9.60
CA VAL A 68 1.53 3.29 9.88
C VAL A 68 0.75 3.07 8.58
N ALA A 69 0.97 3.90 7.56
CA ALA A 69 0.33 3.73 6.26
C ALA A 69 0.68 2.37 5.63
N LEU A 70 1.95 1.96 5.69
CA LEU A 70 2.40 0.67 5.19
C LEU A 70 1.80 -0.50 5.97
N ALA A 71 1.75 -0.39 7.29
CA ALA A 71 1.16 -1.41 8.16
C ALA A 71 -0.35 -1.56 7.91
N ALA A 72 -1.07 -0.45 7.78
CA ALA A 72 -2.50 -0.45 7.48
C ALA A 72 -2.78 -1.08 6.11
N TRP A 73 -1.99 -0.75 5.09
CA TRP A 73 -2.11 -1.33 3.76
C TRP A 73 -1.81 -2.84 3.75
N THR A 74 -0.75 -3.25 4.45
CA THR A 74 -0.37 -4.66 4.58
C THR A 74 -1.45 -5.45 5.33
N ALA A 75 -2.02 -4.89 6.40
CA ALA A 75 -3.11 -5.50 7.14
C ALA A 75 -4.35 -5.67 6.25
N LEU A 76 -4.70 -4.66 5.45
CA LEU A 76 -5.81 -4.74 4.50
C LEU A 76 -5.60 -5.86 3.47
N ALA A 77 -4.41 -5.94 2.87
CA ALA A 77 -4.07 -7.00 1.93
C ALA A 77 -4.13 -8.40 2.58
N GLY A 78 -3.64 -8.51 3.83
CA GLY A 78 -3.74 -9.73 4.63
C GLY A 78 -5.19 -10.15 4.89
N LEU A 79 -6.05 -9.21 5.29
CA LEU A 79 -7.49 -9.45 5.49
C LEU A 79 -8.17 -9.93 4.21
N LEU A 80 -7.87 -9.31 3.06
CA LEU A 80 -8.36 -9.76 1.76
C LEU A 80 -7.87 -11.18 1.43
N GLY A 81 -6.62 -11.50 1.76
CA GLY A 81 -6.06 -12.85 1.61
C GLY A 81 -6.78 -13.90 2.47
N VAL A 82 -7.13 -13.55 3.72
CA VAL A 82 -7.92 -14.42 4.62
C VAL A 82 -9.32 -14.65 4.06
N LEU A 83 -9.99 -13.60 3.61
CA LEU A 83 -11.32 -13.70 2.99
C LEU A 83 -11.30 -14.55 1.72
N ALA A 84 -10.27 -14.40 0.88
CA ALA A 84 -10.08 -15.22 -0.31
C ALA A 84 -9.84 -16.70 0.04
N ALA A 85 -9.05 -16.97 1.08
CA ALA A 85 -8.78 -18.33 1.55
C ALA A 85 -10.05 -19.00 2.11
N HIS A 86 -10.89 -18.28 2.86
CA HIS A 86 -12.17 -18.80 3.34
C HIS A 86 -13.12 -19.15 2.19
N ARG A 87 -13.27 -18.26 1.20
CA ARG A 87 -14.12 -18.51 0.02
C ARG A 87 -13.65 -19.69 -0.81
N ALA A 88 -12.33 -19.91 -0.91
CA ALA A 88 -11.78 -21.05 -1.63
C ALA A 88 -12.13 -22.39 -0.93
N HIS A 89 -12.12 -22.40 0.41
CA HIS A 89 -12.48 -23.58 1.18
C HIS A 89 -13.96 -23.93 1.06
N GLU A 90 -14.86 -22.93 1.16
CA GLU A 90 -16.31 -23.15 0.98
C GLU A 90 -16.66 -23.71 -0.40
N ARG A 91 -15.96 -23.26 -1.45
CA ARG A 91 -16.15 -23.79 -2.80
C ARG A 91 -15.77 -25.26 -2.90
N GLN A 92 -14.72 -25.68 -2.21
CA GLN A 92 -14.25 -27.05 -2.26
C GLN A 92 -15.26 -28.01 -1.61
N ILE A 93 -15.81 -27.64 -0.45
CA ILE A 93 -16.85 -28.43 0.25
C ILE A 93 -18.08 -28.61 -0.64
N ARG A 94 -18.56 -27.53 -1.27
CA ARG A 94 -19.73 -27.60 -2.15
C ARG A 94 -19.50 -28.52 -3.36
N THR A 95 -18.30 -28.54 -3.92
CA THR A 95 -17.96 -29.44 -5.02
C THR A 95 -17.95 -30.91 -4.58
N GLU A 96 -17.45 -31.20 -3.37
CA GLU A 96 -17.44 -32.55 -2.81
C GLU A 96 -18.88 -33.06 -2.54
N GLU A 97 -19.78 -32.20 -2.03
CA GLU A 97 -21.20 -32.54 -1.85
C GLU A 97 -21.91 -32.84 -3.18
N GLN A 98 -21.58 -32.11 -4.26
CA GLN A 98 -22.16 -32.34 -5.57
C GLN A 98 -21.69 -33.66 -6.19
N LEU A 99 -20.42 -34.01 -6.04
CA LEU A 99 -19.86 -35.26 -6.57
C LEU A 99 -20.36 -36.48 -5.78
N GLY A 100 -20.55 -36.37 -4.47
CA GLY A 100 -21.07 -37.46 -3.63
C GLY A 100 -22.58 -37.71 -3.78
N ALA A 101 -23.32 -36.79 -4.40
CA ALA A 101 -24.75 -36.95 -4.66
C ALA A 101 -25.07 -37.69 -5.98
N GLU A 102 -24.05 -37.97 -6.79
CA GLU A 102 -24.19 -38.68 -8.08
C GLU A 102 -23.88 -40.19 -8.00
N GLU A 103 -23.49 -40.71 -6.82
CA GLU A 103 -23.26 -42.15 -6.55
C GLU A 103 -24.44 -42.81 -5.84
#